data_AF-A0AAU6BQ93-F1
#
_entry.id   AF-A0AAU6BQ93-F1
#
_cell.length_a   1.000
_cell.length_b   1.000
_cell.length_c   1.000
_cell.angle_alpha   90.00
_cell.angle_beta   90.00
_cell.angle_gamma   90.00
#
_symmetry.space_group_name_H-M   'P 1'
#
loop_
_entity.id
_entity.type
_entity.pdbx_description
1 polymer ?
#
loop_
_entity_poly.entity_id
_entity_poly.type
_entity_poly.pdbx_seq_one_letter_code
_entity_poly.pdbx_strand_id
1 'polypeptide(L)'
;MRHRCGVGTVRRAAAVVVVAVVAVLMSGCSSGESAQDKAWQEEYCDKLGSWQDEVRAKSANTESAGEAVLYAAKKLDKAGLEHGGTRILDDTVNAIGGDIGAEGRAVSYCDSAGFETSVDSVG
;
A
#
# COMPACT_ATOMS: atom_id res chain seq x y z
N MET A 1 -27.71 -12.32 -4.90
CA MET A 1 -27.03 -11.92 -6.14
C MET A 1 -25.96 -12.96 -6.44
N ARG A 2 -25.90 -13.42 -7.68
CA ARG A 2 -25.13 -14.59 -8.13
C ARG A 2 -23.75 -14.13 -8.60
N HIS A 3 -22.68 -14.82 -8.21
CA HIS A 3 -21.57 -15.10 -9.12
C HIS A 3 -21.09 -16.54 -8.87
N ARG A 4 -21.53 -17.42 -9.76
CA ARG A 4 -21.12 -18.83 -9.85
C ARG A 4 -19.85 -18.86 -10.70
N CYS A 5 -18.77 -19.44 -10.19
CA CYS A 5 -17.79 -20.10 -11.05
C CYS A 5 -18.25 -21.55 -11.22
N GLY A 6 -18.63 -21.90 -12.45
CA GLY A 6 -19.14 -23.23 -12.79
C GLY A 6 -18.03 -24.26 -12.81
N VAL A 7 -18.18 -25.33 -12.03
CA VAL A 7 -17.46 -26.58 -12.22
C VAL A 7 -18.12 -27.34 -13.38
N GLY A 8 -17.45 -27.36 -14.53
CA GLY A 8 -17.80 -28.27 -15.62
C GLY A 8 -17.12 -29.61 -15.44
N THR A 9 -17.80 -30.60 -14.87
CA THR A 9 -17.37 -32.00 -14.89
C THR A 9 -17.69 -32.64 -16.25
N VAL A 10 -16.68 -33.13 -16.99
CA VAL A 10 -16.87 -34.14 -18.04
C VAL A 10 -15.83 -35.26 -17.92
N ARG A 11 -16.29 -36.36 -17.29
CA ARG A 11 -16.10 -37.80 -17.54
C ARG A 11 -14.71 -38.38 -17.94
N ARG A 12 -14.11 -39.06 -16.94
CA ARG A 12 -13.44 -40.39 -16.89
C ARG A 12 -12.43 -40.83 -17.98
N ALA A 13 -11.18 -40.92 -17.50
CA ALA A 13 -10.27 -42.08 -17.49
C ALA A 13 -9.48 -42.45 -18.77
N ALA A 14 -8.16 -42.20 -18.74
CA ALA A 14 -7.12 -43.24 -18.83
C ALA A 14 -5.75 -42.63 -18.50
N ALA A 15 -4.91 -43.43 -17.86
CA ALA A 15 -3.65 -43.08 -17.21
C ALA A 15 -2.55 -42.57 -18.14
N VAL A 16 -1.70 -41.65 -17.66
CA VAL A 16 -0.22 -41.73 -17.80
C VAL A 16 0.41 -41.01 -16.60
N VAL A 17 1.29 -41.74 -15.91
CA VAL A 17 2.19 -41.23 -14.88
C VAL A 17 3.13 -40.21 -15.52
N VAL A 18 2.91 -38.92 -15.24
CA VAL A 18 3.91 -37.88 -15.50
C VAL A 18 4.40 -37.42 -14.14
N VAL A 19 5.69 -37.66 -13.92
CA VAL A 19 6.48 -37.20 -12.77
C VAL A 19 6.06 -35.78 -12.44
N ALA A 20 5.44 -35.62 -11.26
CA ALA A 20 5.03 -34.33 -10.75
C ALA A 20 6.28 -33.52 -10.41
N VAL A 21 6.78 -32.76 -11.39
CA VAL A 21 7.38 -31.48 -11.06
C VAL A 21 6.25 -30.71 -10.39
N VAL A 22 6.28 -30.68 -9.06
CA VAL A 22 5.44 -29.78 -8.27
C VAL A 22 5.94 -28.38 -8.61
N ALA A 23 5.53 -27.88 -9.77
CA ALA A 23 5.31 -26.47 -9.94
C ALA A 23 4.29 -26.16 -8.86
N VAL A 24 4.79 -25.60 -7.76
CA VAL A 24 4.00 -24.85 -6.82
C VAL A 24 3.46 -23.66 -7.62
N LEU A 25 2.49 -23.93 -8.48
CA LEU A 25 1.48 -22.97 -8.85
C LEU A 25 0.71 -22.80 -7.55
N MET A 26 1.21 -21.89 -6.71
CA MET A 26 0.40 -21.27 -5.69
C MET A 26 -0.76 -20.62 -6.44
N SER A 27 -1.82 -21.40 -6.64
CA SER A 27 -3.18 -20.96 -6.85
C SER A 27 -3.65 -20.28 -5.56
N GLY A 28 -3.00 -19.16 -5.24
CA GLY A 28 -3.53 -18.14 -4.38
C GLY A 28 -4.46 -17.30 -5.24
N CYS A 29 -5.76 -17.48 -5.04
CA CYS A 29 -6.77 -16.48 -5.32
C CYS A 29 -6.46 -15.24 -4.46
N SER A 30 -5.38 -14.51 -4.76
CA SER A 30 -5.08 -13.23 -4.14
C SER A 30 -5.98 -12.24 -4.85
N SER A 31 -6.94 -11.66 -4.14
CA SER A 31 -7.41 -10.32 -4.48
C SER A 31 -6.21 -9.38 -4.31
N GLY A 32 -5.25 -9.50 -5.24
CA GLY A 32 -4.05 -8.70 -5.24
C GLY A 32 -4.50 -7.28 -5.50
N GLU A 33 -4.06 -6.38 -4.64
CA GLU A 33 -4.06 -4.94 -4.88
C GLU A 33 -3.74 -4.69 -6.35
N SER A 34 -4.59 -3.91 -7.02
CA SER A 34 -4.37 -3.64 -8.43
C SER A 34 -3.04 -2.90 -8.59
N ALA A 35 -2.40 -3.01 -9.76
CA ALA A 35 -1.18 -2.25 -10.03
C ALA A 35 -1.38 -0.72 -9.82
N GLN A 36 -2.62 -0.25 -9.94
CA GLN A 36 -3.01 1.12 -9.65
C GLN A 36 -2.99 1.44 -8.14
N ASP A 37 -3.44 0.50 -7.31
CA ASP A 37 -3.46 0.67 -5.84
C ASP A 37 -2.04 0.77 -5.29
N LYS A 38 -1.15 -0.12 -5.74
CA LYS A 38 0.29 -0.09 -5.46
C LYS A 38 0.93 1.24 -5.87
N ALA A 39 0.58 1.76 -7.05
CA ALA A 39 1.10 3.03 -7.52
C ALA A 39 0.64 4.22 -6.66
N TRP A 40 -0.59 4.19 -6.12
CA TRP A 40 -1.07 5.25 -5.22
C TRP A 40 -0.43 5.17 -3.84
N GLN A 41 -0.14 3.96 -3.35
CA GLN A 41 0.61 3.75 -2.11
C GLN A 41 2.04 4.28 -2.25
N GLU A 42 2.73 3.94 -3.34
CA GLU A 42 4.07 4.42 -3.65
C GLU A 42 4.11 5.96 -3.74
N GLU A 43 3.17 6.56 -4.48
CA GLU A 43 3.04 8.01 -4.62
C GLU A 43 2.87 8.70 -3.26
N TYR A 44 2.06 8.12 -2.36
CA TYR A 44 1.89 8.65 -1.02
C TYR A 44 3.18 8.58 -0.20
N CYS A 45 3.86 7.44 -0.20
CA CYS A 45 5.08 7.23 0.59
C CYS A 45 6.25 8.10 0.09
N ASP A 46 6.39 8.28 -1.22
CA ASP A 46 7.35 9.22 -1.82
C ASP A 46 7.10 10.66 -1.34
N LYS A 47 5.84 11.10 -1.38
CA LYS A 47 5.47 12.46 -0.93
C LYS A 47 5.65 12.64 0.57
N LEU A 48 5.33 11.63 1.36
CA LEU A 48 5.55 11.64 2.81
C LEU A 48 7.04 11.81 3.14
N GLY A 49 7.92 11.04 2.48
CA GLY A 49 9.37 11.18 2.64
C GLY A 49 9.89 12.57 2.23
N SER A 50 9.44 13.08 1.09
CA SER A 50 9.80 14.43 0.64
C SER A 50 9.36 15.51 1.63
N TRP A 51 8.15 15.42 2.20
CA TRP A 51 7.69 16.35 3.23
C TRP A 51 8.54 16.28 4.50
N GLN A 52 8.90 15.08 4.96
CA GLN A 52 9.79 14.90 6.11
C GLN A 52 11.16 15.56 5.89
N ASP A 53 11.71 15.47 4.68
CA ASP A 53 12.97 16.15 4.31
C ASP A 53 12.83 17.68 4.36
N GLU A 54 11.73 18.24 3.85
CA GLU A 54 11.46 19.69 3.91
C GLU A 54 11.29 20.17 5.36
N VAL A 55 10.57 19.41 6.21
CA VAL A 55 10.41 19.69 7.65
C VAL A 55 11.78 19.69 8.34
N ARG A 56 12.60 18.65 8.09
CA ARG A 56 13.95 18.52 8.67
C ARG A 56 14.87 19.66 8.23
N ALA A 57 14.77 20.07 6.97
CA ALA A 57 15.49 21.21 6.42
C ALA A 57 14.97 22.57 6.90
N LYS A 58 13.82 22.62 7.59
CA LYS A 58 13.10 23.86 7.96
C LYS A 58 12.84 24.74 6.73
N SER A 59 12.49 24.09 5.63
CA SER A 59 12.32 24.71 4.34
C SER A 59 11.02 25.51 4.27
N ALA A 60 11.03 26.60 3.50
CA ALA A 60 9.82 27.35 3.19
C ALA A 60 8.80 26.52 2.36
N ASN A 61 9.22 25.40 1.77
CA ASN A 61 8.34 24.52 0.99
C ASN A 61 7.60 23.48 1.84
N THR A 62 7.81 23.46 3.16
CA THR A 62 7.19 22.49 4.07
C THR A 62 5.66 22.44 3.94
N GLU A 63 5.01 23.61 3.81
CA GLU A 63 3.56 23.69 3.65
C GLU A 63 3.10 23.07 2.33
N SER A 64 3.73 23.46 1.21
CA SER A 64 3.43 22.91 -0.12
C SER A 64 3.68 21.40 -0.20
N ALA A 65 4.75 20.91 0.43
CA ALA A 65 5.03 19.49 0.51
C ALA A 65 3.97 18.75 1.33
N GLY A 66 3.53 19.32 2.46
CA GLY A 66 2.44 18.79 3.27
C GLY A 66 1.12 18.70 2.50
N GLU A 67 0.78 19.71 1.69
CA GLU A 67 -0.39 19.66 0.81
C GLU A 67 -0.32 18.51 -0.20
N ALA A 68 0.88 18.24 -0.74
CA ALA A 68 1.08 17.14 -1.66
C ALA A 68 0.87 15.77 -0.99
N VAL A 69 1.33 15.59 0.26
CA VAL A 69 1.06 14.38 1.05
C VAL A 69 -0.44 14.23 1.31
N LEU A 70 -1.13 15.32 1.68
CA LEU A 70 -2.58 15.31 1.90
C LEU A 70 -3.37 14.92 0.66
N TYR A 71 -2.94 15.40 -0.51
CA TYR A 71 -3.58 15.03 -1.77
C TYR A 71 -3.44 13.53 -2.05
N ALA A 72 -2.25 12.98 -1.86
CA ALA A 72 -2.00 11.54 -2.02
C ALA A 72 -2.78 10.71 -0.97
N ALA A 73 -2.83 11.16 0.29
CA ALA A 73 -3.58 10.49 1.35
C ALA A 73 -5.09 10.44 1.04
N LYS A 74 -5.68 11.54 0.54
CA LYS A 74 -7.08 11.58 0.10
C LYS A 74 -7.37 10.60 -1.04
N LYS A 75 -6.38 10.35 -1.90
CA LYS A 75 -6.50 9.40 -3.00
C LYS A 75 -6.58 7.96 -2.46
N LEU A 76 -5.75 7.63 -1.49
CA LEU A 76 -5.77 6.35 -0.79
C LEU A 76 -7.06 6.12 0.00
N ASP A 77 -7.51 7.13 0.75
CA ASP A 77 -8.77 7.11 1.52
C ASP A 77 -9.97 6.84 0.60
N LYS A 78 -10.10 7.57 -0.51
CA LYS A 78 -11.16 7.35 -1.51
C LYS A 78 -11.12 5.96 -2.14
N ALA A 79 -9.93 5.39 -2.27
CA ALA A 79 -9.72 4.07 -2.83
C ALA A 79 -10.01 2.94 -1.81
N GLY A 80 -10.15 3.28 -0.52
CA GLY A 80 -10.30 2.29 0.54
C GLY A 80 -9.05 1.44 0.73
N LEU A 81 -7.86 1.96 0.39
CA LEU A 81 -6.58 1.26 0.48
C LEU A 81 -5.94 1.34 1.88
N GLU A 82 -6.72 1.81 2.84
CA GLU A 82 -6.37 1.86 4.26
C GLU A 82 -6.12 0.44 4.79
N HIS A 83 -4.88 0.13 5.13
CA HIS A 83 -4.53 -1.17 5.70
C HIS A 83 -4.84 -1.21 7.20
N GLY A 84 -5.64 -2.19 7.63
CA GLY A 84 -5.85 -2.46 9.07
C GLY A 84 -6.73 -1.45 9.81
N GLY A 85 -7.53 -0.64 9.12
CA GLY A 85 -8.47 0.31 9.74
C GLY A 85 -7.82 1.60 10.26
N THR A 86 -6.56 1.86 9.89
CA THR A 86 -5.91 3.16 10.09
C THR A 86 -6.48 4.18 9.12
N ARG A 87 -6.96 5.32 9.63
CA ARG A 87 -7.42 6.42 8.79
C ARG A 87 -6.20 7.20 8.28
N ILE A 88 -5.62 6.75 7.17
CA ILE A 88 -4.34 7.25 6.64
C ILE A 88 -4.40 8.76 6.40
N LEU A 89 -5.57 9.27 6.00
CA LEU A 89 -5.82 10.68 5.82
C LEU A 89 -5.81 11.45 7.16
N ASP A 90 -6.53 10.95 8.18
CA ASP A 90 -6.54 11.57 9.51
C ASP A 90 -5.14 11.58 10.13
N ASP A 91 -4.40 10.47 10.02
CA ASP A 91 -3.02 10.38 10.51
C ASP A 91 -2.09 11.34 9.76
N THR A 92 -2.24 11.48 8.44
CA THR A 92 -1.46 12.46 7.67
C THR A 92 -1.78 13.90 8.06
N VAL A 93 -3.06 14.25 8.27
CA VAL A 93 -3.46 15.58 8.74
C VAL A 93 -2.87 15.89 10.11
N ASN A 94 -2.92 14.93 11.04
CA ASN A 94 -2.35 15.09 12.37
C ASN A 94 -0.82 15.18 12.33
N ALA A 95 -0.16 14.39 11.49
CA ALA A 95 1.29 14.43 11.30
C ALA A 95 1.76 15.80 10.81
N ILE A 96 1.08 16.37 9.81
CA ILE A 96 1.35 17.74 9.32
C ILE A 96 1.07 18.78 10.39
N GLY A 97 0.07 18.54 11.25
CA GLY A 97 -0.20 19.34 12.44
C GLY A 97 0.86 19.21 13.56
N GLY A 98 1.86 18.35 13.39
CA GLY A 98 2.97 18.14 14.34
C GLY A 98 2.77 16.98 15.32
N ASP A 99 1.78 16.11 15.12
CA ASP A 99 1.61 14.89 15.91
C ASP A 99 2.62 13.81 15.47
N ILE A 100 3.70 13.66 16.25
CA ILE A 100 4.76 12.67 16.01
C ILE A 100 4.23 11.24 16.06
N GLY A 101 3.20 10.97 16.86
CA GLY A 101 2.57 9.65 16.91
C GLY A 101 1.80 9.33 15.63
N ALA A 102 1.16 10.32 15.03
CA ALA A 102 0.50 10.20 13.73
C ALA A 102 1.50 10.05 12.58
N GLU A 103 2.60 10.80 12.63
CA GLU A 103 3.72 10.63 11.68
C GLU A 103 4.28 9.21 11.73
N GLY A 104 4.52 8.67 12.92
CA GLY A 104 4.99 7.28 13.08
C GLY A 104 4.03 6.23 12.51
N ARG A 105 2.71 6.47 12.56
CA ARG A 105 1.71 5.58 11.94
C ARG A 105 1.73 5.67 10.41
N ALA A 106 1.89 6.87 9.86
CA ALA A 106 2.03 7.09 8.42
C ALA A 106 3.31 6.41 7.87
N VAL A 107 4.42 6.50 8.60
CA VAL A 107 5.66 5.77 8.28
C VAL A 107 5.45 4.26 8.35
N SER A 108 4.84 3.76 9.44
CA SER A 108 4.55 2.33 9.59
C SER A 108 3.64 1.78 8.50
N TYR A 109 2.72 2.60 7.97
CA TYR A 109 1.90 2.23 6.82
C TYR A 109 2.77 1.99 5.59
N CYS A 110 3.69 2.92 5.28
CA CYS A 110 4.60 2.78 4.15
C CYS A 110 5.53 1.56 4.28
N ASP A 111 6.09 1.33 5.46
CA ASP A 111 6.89 0.13 5.74
C ASP A 111 6.07 -1.16 5.49
N SER A 112 4.81 -1.19 5.93
CA SER A 112 3.92 -2.33 5.71
C SER A 112 3.50 -2.52 4.25
N ALA A 113 3.41 -1.43 3.48
CA ALA A 113 3.17 -1.45 2.04
C ALA A 113 4.43 -1.85 1.23
N GLY A 114 5.58 -1.95 1.90
CA GLY A 114 6.87 -2.32 1.32
C GLY A 114 7.56 -1.15 0.60
N PHE A 115 7.24 0.08 0.99
CA PHE A 115 7.86 1.29 0.45
C PHE A 115 8.57 2.03 1.58
N GLU A 116 9.87 2.20 1.44
CA GLU A 116 10.67 2.94 2.41
C GLU A 116 10.31 4.43 2.34
N THR A 117 9.95 5.03 3.48
CA THR A 117 9.93 6.50 3.61
C THR A 117 11.36 6.97 3.90
N SER A 118 11.73 8.19 3.51
CA SER A 118 13.05 8.81 3.78
C SER A 118 13.34 9.09 5.28
N VAL A 119 12.94 8.20 6.18
CA VAL A 119 13.72 7.95 7.38
C VAL A 119 14.96 7.20 6.92
N ASP A 120 16.07 7.92 6.75
CA ASP A 120 17.38 7.29 6.57
C ASP A 120 17.46 6.08 7.50
N SER A 121 17.71 4.91 6.91
CA SER A 121 18.16 3.74 7.64
C SER A 121 19.41 4.14 8.42
N VAL A 122 19.22 4.62 9.66
CA VAL A 122 20.32 4.80 10.61
C VAL A 122 20.74 3.40 11.04
N GLY A 123 21.68 2.84 10.27
CA GLY A 123 22.51 1.70 10.67
C GLY A 123 23.58 2.11 11.67
#